data_AF-A0A7J9XED5-F1
#
_entry.id   AF-A0A7J9XED5-F1
#
_cell.length_a   1.000
_cell.length_b   1.000
_cell.length_c   1.000
_cell.angle_alpha   90.00
_cell.angle_beta   90.00
_cell.angle_gamma   90.00
#
_symmetry.space_group_name_H-M   'P 1'
#
loop_
_entity.id
_entity.type
_entity.pdbx_description
1 polymer ?
#
loop_
_entity_poly.entity_id
_entity_poly.type
_entity_poly.pdbx_seq_one_letter_code
_entity_poly.pdbx_strand_id
1 'polypeptide(L)'
;MELVTAPRVEPPDEGGVDPVLMQERDRIASQLTDRLVRRMYAVGLTLQRASQHADDPDVRDMLATAVTDLDQAICEVRKIVFDVPD
;
A
#
# COMPACT_ATOMS: atom_id res chain seq x y z
N MET A 1 20.05 -23.82 -57.17
CA MET A 1 18.91 -24.10 -56.27
C MET A 1 19.41 -23.78 -54.87
N GLU A 2 19.45 -22.49 -54.52
CA GLU A 2 19.88 -22.05 -53.18
C GLU A 2 18.67 -22.06 -52.25
N LEU A 3 18.82 -22.75 -51.12
CA LEU A 3 17.85 -22.70 -50.04
C LEU A 3 17.83 -21.28 -49.47
N VAL A 4 16.77 -20.54 -49.79
CA VAL A 4 16.41 -19.32 -49.08
C VAL A 4 15.96 -19.75 -47.68
N THR A 5 16.86 -19.60 -46.72
CA THR A 5 16.53 -19.76 -45.29
C THR A 5 15.51 -18.69 -44.93
N ALA A 6 14.27 -19.11 -44.65
CA ALA A 6 13.24 -18.21 -44.14
C ALA A 6 13.72 -17.58 -42.82
N PRO A 7 13.40 -16.29 -42.56
CA PRO A 7 13.71 -15.69 -41.27
C PRO A 7 12.96 -16.45 -40.17
N ARG A 8 13.70 -16.91 -39.16
CA ARG A 8 13.14 -17.52 -37.97
C ARG A 8 12.36 -16.44 -37.22
N VAL A 9 11.03 -16.47 -37.31
CA VAL A 9 10.16 -15.69 -36.44
C VAL A 9 10.23 -16.33 -35.05
N GLU A 10 10.91 -15.68 -34.10
CA GLU A 10 10.81 -16.06 -32.71
C GLU A 10 9.36 -15.94 -32.25
N PRO A 11 8.79 -16.96 -31.59
CA PRO A 11 7.45 -16.83 -31.04
C PRO A 11 7.43 -15.65 -30.05
N PRO A 12 6.34 -14.86 -29.99
CA PRO A 12 6.20 -13.88 -28.91
C PRO A 12 6.35 -14.62 -27.58
N ASP A 13 7.06 -14.03 -26.62
CA ASP A 13 7.20 -14.53 -25.25
C ASP A 13 5.82 -14.71 -24.60
N GLU A 14 5.17 -15.84 -24.86
CA GLU A 14 3.91 -16.26 -24.22
C GLU A 14 4.24 -16.77 -22.80
N GLY A 15 4.35 -15.83 -21.86
CA GLY A 15 4.49 -16.17 -20.44
C GLY A 15 4.98 -15.04 -19.52
N GLY A 16 5.54 -13.96 -20.07
CA GLY A 16 5.97 -12.81 -19.27
C GLY A 16 4.82 -11.85 -19.03
N VAL A 17 4.47 -11.58 -17.77
CA VAL A 17 3.60 -10.45 -17.44
C VAL A 17 4.21 -9.18 -18.03
N ASP A 18 3.41 -8.38 -18.74
CA ASP A 18 3.87 -7.15 -19.38
C ASP A 18 4.56 -6.24 -18.33
N PRO A 19 5.85 -5.91 -18.50
CA PRO A 19 6.61 -5.14 -17.52
C PRO A 19 6.03 -3.74 -17.30
N VAL A 20 5.39 -3.15 -18.32
CA VAL A 20 4.73 -1.84 -18.21
C VAL A 20 3.48 -1.94 -17.33
N LEU A 21 2.70 -3.02 -17.47
CA LEU A 21 1.53 -3.25 -16.63
C LEU A 21 1.92 -3.51 -15.16
N MET A 22 3.00 -4.24 -14.90
CA MET A 22 3.52 -4.44 -13.54
C MET A 22 3.93 -3.10 -12.91
N GLN A 23 4.70 -2.29 -13.62
CA GLN A 23 5.16 -1.00 -13.12
C GLN A 23 3.99 -0.05 -12.79
N GLU A 24 2.96 -0.01 -13.65
CA GLU A 24 1.79 0.83 -13.39
C GLU A 24 0.98 0.31 -12.20
N ARG A 25 0.87 -1.02 -12.04
CA ARG A 25 0.19 -1.62 -10.89
C ARG A 25 0.88 -1.26 -9.57
N ASP A 26 2.21 -1.33 -9.53
CA ASP A 26 3.00 -0.97 -8.34
C ASP A 26 2.90 0.53 -8.03
N ARG A 27 2.91 1.36 -9.08
CA ARG A 27 2.70 2.81 -8.96
C ARG A 27 1.31 3.15 -8.41
N ILE A 28 0.26 2.49 -8.88
CA ILE A 28 -1.11 2.69 -8.38
C ILE A 28 -1.22 2.24 -6.93
N ALA A 29 -0.65 1.09 -6.58
CA ALA A 29 -0.64 0.56 -5.22
C ALA A 29 0.05 1.54 -4.26
N SER A 30 1.24 2.04 -4.63
CA SER A 30 1.97 3.05 -3.85
C SER A 30 1.14 4.33 -3.64
N GLN A 31 0.57 4.90 -4.71
CA GLN A 31 -0.26 6.11 -4.60
C GLN A 31 -1.51 5.92 -3.75
N LEU A 32 -2.16 4.74 -3.84
CA LEU A 32 -3.31 4.42 -3.01
C LEU A 32 -2.92 4.34 -1.54
N THR A 33 -1.85 3.60 -1.23
CA THR A 33 -1.34 3.44 0.13
C THR A 33 -0.93 4.77 0.75
N ASP A 34 -0.24 5.64 0.01
CA ASP A 34 0.11 6.97 0.52
C ASP A 34 -1.13 7.79 0.88
N ARG A 35 -2.19 7.71 0.06
CA ARG A 35 -3.45 8.39 0.35
C ARG A 35 -4.17 7.80 1.57
N LEU A 36 -4.20 6.47 1.68
CA LEU A 36 -4.82 5.79 2.83
C LEU A 36 -4.09 6.13 4.14
N VAL A 37 -2.75 6.06 4.14
CA VAL A 37 -1.90 6.40 5.29
C VAL A 37 -2.13 7.85 5.73
N ARG A 38 -2.15 8.81 4.80
CA ARG A 38 -2.44 10.21 5.12
C ARG A 38 -3.82 10.39 5.78
N ARG A 39 -4.85 9.72 5.24
CA ARG A 39 -6.21 9.80 5.80
C ARG A 39 -6.28 9.16 7.19
N MET A 40 -5.63 8.03 7.40
CA MET A 40 -5.54 7.38 8.71
C MET A 40 -4.85 8.31 9.72
N TYR A 41 -3.72 8.93 9.38
CA TYR A 41 -3.10 9.92 10.27
C TYR A 41 -4.04 11.07 10.62
N ALA A 42 -4.79 11.61 9.67
CA ALA A 42 -5.75 12.69 9.95
C ALA A 42 -6.84 12.25 10.93
N VAL A 43 -7.32 11.01 10.82
CA VAL A 43 -8.25 10.41 11.79
C VAL A 43 -7.59 10.26 13.16
N GLY A 44 -6.37 9.71 13.24
CA GLY A 44 -5.62 9.58 14.49
C GLY A 44 -5.42 10.91 15.22
N LEU A 45 -5.02 11.97 14.49
CA LEU A 45 -4.92 13.32 15.04
C LEU A 45 -6.26 13.86 15.55
N THR A 46 -7.37 13.48 14.90
CA THR A 46 -8.72 13.88 15.33
C THR A 46 -9.11 13.16 16.62
N LEU A 47 -8.80 11.86 16.74
CA LEU A 47 -9.04 11.07 17.96
C LEU A 47 -8.17 11.55 19.13
N GLN A 48 -6.90 11.86 18.88
CA GLN A 48 -6.00 12.43 19.90
C GLN A 48 -6.53 13.78 20.41
N ARG A 49 -6.99 14.66 19.51
CA ARG A 49 -7.64 15.91 19.92
C ARG A 49 -8.90 15.64 20.73
N ALA A 50 -9.74 14.69 20.33
CA ALA A 50 -10.94 14.33 21.09
C ALA A 50 -10.58 13.80 22.48
N SER A 51 -9.54 12.98 22.60
CA SER A 51 -9.06 12.44 23.89
C SER A 51 -8.61 13.56 24.84
N GLN A 52 -7.97 14.61 24.33
CA GLN A 52 -7.59 15.79 25.13
C GLN A 52 -8.78 16.57 25.71
N HIS A 53 -9.98 16.43 25.13
CA HIS A 53 -11.20 17.12 25.57
C HIS A 53 -12.17 16.19 26.31
N ALA A 54 -11.84 14.90 26.47
CA ALA A 54 -12.70 13.96 27.16
C ALA A 54 -12.49 14.03 28.67
N ASP A 55 -13.55 14.37 29.42
CA ASP A 55 -13.49 14.43 30.88
C ASP A 55 -13.49 13.03 31.52
N ASP A 56 -14.19 12.07 30.91
CA ASP A 56 -14.29 10.69 31.38
C ASP A 56 -12.97 9.93 31.12
N PRO A 57 -12.30 9.40 32.15
CA PRO A 57 -11.05 8.67 32.01
C PRO A 57 -11.20 7.38 31.18
N ASP A 58 -12.33 6.68 31.24
CA ASP A 58 -12.54 5.43 30.48
C ASP A 58 -12.64 5.75 28.98
N VAL A 59 -13.27 6.88 28.64
CA VAL A 59 -13.34 7.38 27.25
C VAL A 59 -11.96 7.79 26.75
N ARG A 60 -11.13 8.42 27.59
CA ARG A 60 -9.75 8.78 27.23
C ARG A 60 -8.92 7.55 26.88
N ASP A 61 -9.00 6.52 27.72
CA ASP A 61 -8.27 5.26 27.50
C ASP A 61 -8.74 4.55 26.23
N MET A 62 -10.07 4.47 26.00
CA MET A 62 -10.63 3.92 24.76
C MET A 62 -10.11 4.65 23.50
N LEU A 63 -10.07 5.99 23.54
CA LEU A 63 -9.55 6.79 22.43
C LEU A 63 -8.04 6.59 22.23
N ALA A 64 -7.27 6.43 23.31
CA ALA A 64 -5.84 6.14 23.24
C ALA A 64 -5.56 4.76 22.62
N THR A 65 -6.35 3.74 22.98
CA THR A 65 -6.31 2.42 22.34
C THR A 65 -6.62 2.53 20.85
N ALA A 66 -7.70 3.22 20.47
CA ALA A 66 -8.07 3.40 19.06
C ALA A 66 -6.97 4.09 18.23
N VAL A 67 -6.24 5.05 18.82
CA VAL A 67 -5.08 5.68 18.17
C VAL A 67 -3.94 4.68 17.99
N THR A 68 -3.66 3.86 19.01
CA THR A 68 -2.62 2.82 18.95
C THR A 68 -2.91 1.78 17.86
N ASP A 69 -4.16 1.30 17.79
CA ASP A 69 -4.60 0.34 16.78
C ASP A 69 -4.48 0.93 15.36
N LEU A 70 -4.76 2.23 15.21
CA LEU A 70 -4.63 2.92 13.94
C LEU A 70 -3.17 3.05 13.50
N ASP A 71 -2.25 3.33 14.42
CA ASP A 71 -0.82 3.36 14.15
C ASP A 71 -0.30 1.97 13.74
N GLN A 72 -0.79 0.90 14.39
CA GLN A 72 -0.48 -0.47 13.99
C GLN A 72 -0.99 -0.77 12.56
N ALA A 73 -2.24 -0.42 12.26
CA ALA A 73 -2.81 -0.61 10.92
C ALA A 73 -2.03 0.16 9.84
N ILE A 74 -1.55 1.37 10.14
CA ILE A 74 -0.69 2.15 9.23
C ILE A 74 0.63 1.40 8.95
N CYS A 75 1.24 0.82 9.99
CA CYS A 75 2.46 0.02 9.84
C CYS A 75 2.22 -1.21 8.95
N GLU A 76 1.13 -1.95 9.18
CA GLU A 76 0.75 -3.12 8.37
C GLU A 76 0.52 -2.74 6.90
N VAL A 77 -0.23 -1.66 6.64
CA VAL A 77 -0.50 -1.17 5.29
C VAL A 77 0.80 -0.76 4.56
N ARG A 78 1.75 -0.15 5.27
CA ARG A 78 3.07 0.19 4.69
C ARG A 78 3.86 -1.07 4.33
N LYS A 79 3.85 -2.10 5.17
CA LYS A 79 4.55 -3.37 4.89
C LYS A 79 4.05 -4.04 3.62
N ILE A 80 2.74 -4.05 3.37
CA ILE A 80 2.13 -4.66 2.17
C ILE A 80 2.70 -4.09 0.86
N VAL A 81 3.04 -2.79 0.82
CA VAL A 81 3.56 -2.16 -0.40
C VAL A 81 5.08 -2.26 -0.52
N PHE A 82 5.80 -2.21 0.59
CA PHE A 82 7.27 -2.16 0.57
C PHE A 82 7.96 -3.51 0.74
N ASP A 83 7.20 -4.58 1.02
CA ASP A 83 7.69 -5.95 1.22
C ASP A 83 8.94 -5.99 2.12
N VAL A 84 8.93 -5.18 3.19
CA VAL A 84 10.04 -5.14 4.17
C VAL A 84 9.76 -6.26 5.18
N PRO A 85 10.57 -7.34 5.20
CA PRO A 85 10.44 -8.35 6.24
C PRO A 85 10.82 -7.76 7.60
N ASP A 86 10.12 -8.22 8.64
CA ASP A 86 10.31 -7.87 10.05
C ASP A 86 11.76 -8.03 10.57
#